data_AF-A0A0R2VDP8-F1
#
_entry.id   AF-A0A0R2VDP8-F1
#
_cell.length_a   1.000
_cell.length_b   1.000
_cell.length_c   1.000
_cell.angle_alpha   90.00
_cell.angle_beta   90.00
_cell.angle_gamma   90.00
#
_symmetry.space_group_name_H-M   'P 1'
#
loop_
_entity.id
_entity.type
_entity.pdbx_description
1 polymer ?
#
loop_
_entity_poly.entity_id
_entity_poly.type
_entity_poly.pdbx_seq_one_letter_code
_entity_poly.pdbx_strand_id
1 'polypeptide(L)'
;MMLKILILITALLIGSCATLQTEGQQYPAPHNDYTGIVVQEHFSSEEPNDFMIRTCKMYGGLNQASVKNMGQDRLFQYIIQFKCNYNGKLKNEVSIDGKSSVRLNGAAAKNKCENLGFQVGTVKFRKCMEELTR
;
A
#
# COMPACT_ATOMS: atom_id res chain seq x y z
N MET A 1 -35.57 24.50 42.20
CA MET A 1 -34.86 23.20 42.25
C MET A 1 -34.80 22.52 40.88
N MET A 2 -35.92 22.43 40.15
CA MET A 2 -35.99 21.81 38.81
C MET A 2 -35.07 22.44 37.74
N LEU A 3 -34.89 23.77 37.73
CA LEU A 3 -34.01 24.43 36.76
C LEU A 3 -32.54 24.02 36.90
N LYS A 4 -32.06 23.80 38.14
CA LYS A 4 -30.69 23.34 38.39
C LYS A 4 -30.48 21.89 37.93
N ILE A 5 -31.51 21.05 38.07
CA ILE A 5 -31.48 19.67 37.60
C ILE A 5 -31.45 19.63 36.07
N LEU A 6 -32.23 20.48 35.41
CA LEU A 6 -32.26 20.56 33.94
C LEU A 6 -30.91 21.01 33.36
N ILE A 7 -30.25 21.98 33.99
CA ILE A 7 -28.91 22.45 33.61
C ILE A 7 -27.85 21.35 33.83
N LEU A 8 -27.98 20.57 34.90
CA LEU A 8 -27.06 19.47 35.19
C LEU A 8 -27.20 18.32 34.17
N ILE A 9 -28.43 17.98 33.78
CA ILE A 9 -28.71 16.93 32.78
C ILE A 9 -28.21 17.36 31.41
N THR A 10 -28.45 18.61 31.03
CA THR A 10 -27.93 19.14 29.75
C THR A 10 -26.42 19.14 29.74
N ALA A 11 -25.75 19.60 30.80
CA ALA A 11 -24.28 19.55 30.91
C ALA A 11 -23.70 18.13 30.80
N LEU A 12 -24.38 17.10 31.32
CA LEU A 12 -23.94 15.71 31.20
C LEU A 12 -24.03 15.19 29.76
N LEU A 13 -25.08 15.59 29.02
CA LEU A 13 -25.33 15.11 27.65
C LEU A 13 -24.36 15.71 26.62
N ILE A 14 -23.88 16.95 26.82
CA ILE A 14 -22.86 17.57 25.97
C ILE A 14 -21.42 17.17 26.32
N GLY A 15 -21.18 16.60 27.51
CA GLY A 15 -19.85 16.15 27.93
C GLY A 15 -19.40 14.80 27.35
N SER A 16 -20.34 13.98 26.87
CA SER A 16 -20.05 12.70 26.23
C SER A 16 -19.63 12.87 24.77
N CYS A 17 -18.45 13.47 24.55
CA CYS A 17 -17.76 13.36 23.28
C CYS A 17 -17.12 11.97 23.23
N ALA A 18 -17.73 11.04 22.50
CA ALA A 18 -17.14 9.73 22.26
C ALA A 18 -15.83 9.92 21.49
N THR A 19 -14.70 9.77 22.16
CA THR A 19 -13.41 9.68 21.49
C THR A 19 -13.45 8.45 20.61
N LEU A 20 -13.48 8.65 19.28
CA LEU A 20 -13.24 7.58 18.32
C LEU A 20 -11.84 7.04 18.59
N GLN A 21 -11.76 5.91 19.31
CA GLN A 21 -10.52 5.15 19.40
C GLN A 21 -10.19 4.70 17.98
N THR A 22 -9.25 5.42 17.35
CA THR A 22 -8.56 4.92 16.16
C THR A 22 -7.71 3.76 16.62
N GLU A 23 -8.30 2.57 16.76
CA GLU A 23 -7.52 1.35 16.76
C GLU A 23 -6.72 1.37 15.46
N GLY A 24 -5.39 1.42 15.56
CA GLY A 24 -4.53 1.41 14.39
C GLY A 24 -4.91 0.22 13.54
N GLN A 25 -5.22 0.44 12.26
CA GLN A 25 -5.61 -0.64 11.36
C GLN A 25 -4.55 -1.75 11.41
N GLN A 26 -4.94 -2.90 11.93
CA GLN A 26 -4.04 -4.05 11.99
C GLN A 26 -4.02 -4.73 10.63
N TYR A 27 -2.90 -4.53 9.95
CA TYR A 27 -2.63 -5.08 8.65
C TYR A 27 -2.00 -6.48 8.77
N PRO A 28 -2.36 -7.45 7.92
CA PRO A 28 -1.69 -8.75 7.88
C PRO A 28 -0.19 -8.62 7.64
N ALA A 29 0.54 -9.67 8.00
CA ALA A 29 1.98 -9.68 7.76
C ALA A 29 2.29 -9.58 6.25
N PRO A 30 3.33 -8.83 5.83
CA PRO A 30 3.63 -8.55 4.42
C PRO A 30 3.91 -9.75 3.51
N HIS A 31 4.13 -10.94 4.09
CA HIS A 31 4.38 -12.19 3.37
C HIS A 31 3.10 -12.97 3.03
N ASN A 32 1.94 -12.42 3.36
CA ASN A 32 0.63 -12.99 3.05
C ASN A 32 -0.08 -12.15 2.00
N ASP A 33 -0.96 -12.77 1.23
CA ASP A 33 -1.90 -12.03 0.39
C ASP A 33 -2.80 -11.17 1.28
N TYR A 34 -3.06 -9.95 0.83
CA TYR A 34 -3.95 -9.02 1.52
C TYR A 34 -5.19 -8.77 0.66
N THR A 35 -6.37 -8.88 1.24
CA THR A 35 -7.62 -8.45 0.61
C THR A 35 -8.14 -7.24 1.38
N GLY A 36 -8.27 -6.12 0.68
CA GLY A 36 -8.74 -4.86 1.25
C GLY A 36 -10.08 -4.43 0.65
N ILE A 37 -10.74 -3.52 1.37
CA ILE A 37 -11.93 -2.80 0.91
C ILE A 37 -11.65 -1.31 1.09
N VAL A 38 -11.93 -0.51 0.08
CA VAL A 38 -11.89 0.94 0.11
C VAL A 38 -13.23 1.50 -0.34
N VAL A 39 -13.69 2.56 0.31
CA VAL A 39 -14.92 3.26 -0.07
C VAL A 39 -14.53 4.51 -0.84
N GLN A 40 -15.10 4.68 -2.03
CA GLN A 40 -14.92 5.89 -2.83
C GLN A 40 -15.84 6.98 -2.27
N GLU A 41 -15.34 7.71 -1.30
CA GLU A 41 -16.04 8.84 -0.72
C GLU A 41 -16.01 10.04 -1.68
N HIS A 42 -17.11 10.79 -1.72
CA HIS A 42 -17.23 11.97 -2.58
C HIS A 42 -16.31 13.13 -2.16
N PHE A 43 -15.89 13.14 -0.89
CA PHE A 43 -15.07 14.20 -0.29
C PHE A 43 -13.71 13.70 0.21
N SER A 44 -13.26 12.52 -0.23
CA SER A 44 -11.92 12.02 0.08
C SER A 44 -10.85 12.81 -0.68
N SER A 45 -9.74 13.11 -0.02
CA SER A 45 -8.55 13.71 -0.64
C SER A 45 -7.70 12.70 -1.42
N GLU A 46 -7.87 11.39 -1.18
CA GLU A 46 -7.13 10.32 -1.83
C GLU A 46 -8.04 9.54 -2.79
N GLU A 47 -7.59 9.34 -4.03
CA GLU A 47 -8.29 8.50 -5.00
C GLU A 47 -8.20 7.03 -4.56
N PRO A 48 -9.28 6.22 -4.68
CA PRO A 48 -9.24 4.81 -4.29
C PRO A 48 -8.10 4.02 -4.91
N ASN A 49 -7.74 4.31 -6.17
CA ASN A 49 -6.64 3.63 -6.84
C ASN A 49 -5.28 3.92 -6.20
N ASP A 50 -5.03 5.17 -5.79
CA ASP A 50 -3.80 5.55 -5.09
C ASP A 50 -3.70 4.87 -3.73
N PHE A 51 -4.81 4.83 -2.99
CA PHE A 51 -4.91 4.09 -1.72
C PHE A 51 -4.58 2.61 -1.92
N MET A 52 -5.15 1.98 -2.95
CA MET A 52 -4.92 0.56 -3.26
C MET A 52 -3.45 0.28 -3.61
N ILE A 53 -2.85 1.10 -4.49
CA ILE A 53 -1.44 0.97 -4.89
C ILE A 53 -0.52 1.13 -3.68
N ARG A 54 -0.75 2.18 -2.87
CA ARG A 54 0.03 2.46 -1.67
C ARG A 54 -0.04 1.33 -0.66
N THR A 55 -1.25 0.81 -0.41
CA THR A 55 -1.48 -0.31 0.51
C THR A 55 -0.81 -1.58 0.00
N CYS A 56 -0.95 -1.89 -1.29
CA CYS A 56 -0.39 -3.11 -1.86
C CYS A 56 1.14 -3.08 -2.05
N LYS A 57 1.79 -1.91 -1.96
CA LYS A 57 3.25 -1.77 -2.10
C LYS A 57 4.03 -2.71 -1.17
N MET A 58 3.57 -2.89 0.07
CA MET A 58 4.22 -3.78 1.04
C MET A 58 3.93 -5.27 0.81
N TYR A 59 2.88 -5.59 0.05
CA TYR A 59 2.37 -6.95 -0.20
C TYR A 59 2.68 -7.49 -1.61
N GLY A 60 3.65 -6.92 -2.32
CA GLY A 60 4.01 -7.40 -3.67
C GLY A 60 3.23 -6.77 -4.83
N GLY A 61 2.42 -5.75 -4.56
CA GLY A 61 1.74 -4.96 -5.59
C GLY A 61 0.25 -5.27 -5.73
N LEU A 62 -0.46 -4.34 -6.35
CA LEU A 62 -1.89 -4.43 -6.60
C LEU A 62 -2.15 -5.37 -7.78
N ASN A 63 -2.98 -6.38 -7.58
CA ASN A 63 -3.49 -7.17 -8.69
C ASN A 63 -4.68 -6.43 -9.32
N GLN A 64 -4.45 -5.72 -10.42
CA GLN A 64 -5.49 -4.93 -11.09
C GLN A 64 -6.71 -5.76 -11.52
N ALA A 65 -6.51 -7.03 -11.88
CA ALA A 65 -7.61 -7.93 -12.23
C ALA A 65 -8.49 -8.34 -11.03
N SER A 66 -8.04 -8.05 -9.80
CA SER A 66 -8.80 -8.33 -8.58
C SER A 66 -9.73 -7.19 -8.13
N VAL A 67 -9.59 -6.01 -8.74
CA VAL A 67 -10.36 -4.82 -8.38
C VAL A 67 -11.81 -5.02 -8.81
N LYS A 68 -12.72 -5.02 -7.84
CA LYS A 68 -14.15 -5.25 -8.05
C LYS A 68 -14.96 -4.20 -7.32
N ASN A 69 -15.92 -3.61 -8.04
CA ASN A 69 -16.96 -2.81 -7.43
C ASN A 69 -17.99 -3.75 -6.78
N MET A 70 -18.13 -3.67 -5.46
CA MET A 70 -19.02 -4.49 -4.64
C MET A 70 -20.43 -3.88 -4.51
N GLY A 71 -20.67 -2.75 -5.18
CA GLY A 71 -21.91 -1.99 -5.11
C GLY A 71 -21.70 -0.67 -4.37
N GLN A 72 -22.77 -0.18 -3.76
CA GLN A 72 -22.78 1.07 -3.02
C GLN A 72 -23.16 0.81 -1.56
N ASP A 73 -22.60 1.63 -0.67
CA ASP A 73 -23.03 1.66 0.72
C ASP A 73 -24.37 2.40 0.89
N ARG A 74 -24.82 2.59 2.13
CA ARG A 74 -26.08 3.29 2.44
C ARG A 74 -26.05 4.78 2.09
N LEU A 75 -24.87 5.35 1.86
CA LEU A 75 -24.64 6.74 1.49
C LEU A 75 -24.37 6.89 -0.03
N PHE A 76 -24.63 5.85 -0.82
CA PHE A 76 -24.39 5.80 -2.27
C PHE A 76 -22.90 5.93 -2.67
N GLN A 77 -21.97 5.63 -1.76
CA GLN A 77 -20.54 5.61 -2.03
C GLN A 77 -20.13 4.24 -2.55
N TYR A 78 -19.29 4.19 -3.59
CA TYR A 78 -18.88 2.93 -4.19
C TYR A 78 -17.94 2.16 -3.26
N ILE A 79 -18.23 0.88 -3.04
CA ILE A 79 -17.39 -0.01 -2.27
C ILE A 79 -16.52 -0.79 -3.24
N ILE A 80 -15.20 -0.66 -3.13
CA ILE A 80 -14.23 -1.32 -4.01
C ILE A 80 -13.46 -2.34 -3.19
N GLN A 81 -13.52 -3.60 -3.61
CA GLN A 81 -12.69 -4.68 -3.08
C GLN A 81 -11.46 -4.86 -3.98
N PHE A 82 -10.32 -5.11 -3.37
CA PHE A 82 -9.06 -5.37 -4.08
C PHE A 82 -8.23 -6.43 -3.37
N LYS A 83 -7.31 -7.05 -4.11
CA LYS A 83 -6.32 -7.98 -3.58
C LYS A 83 -4.91 -7.50 -3.92
N CYS A 84 -4.06 -7.51 -2.92
CA CYS A 84 -2.62 -7.46 -3.08
C CYS A 84 -2.09 -8.89 -3.15
N ASN A 85 -1.21 -9.14 -4.11
CA ASN A 85 -0.72 -10.49 -4.37
C ASN A 85 0.75 -10.58 -3.97
N TYR A 86 1.04 -11.31 -2.89
CA TYR A 86 2.41 -11.55 -2.46
C TYR A 86 3.18 -12.36 -3.51
N ASN A 87 2.52 -13.28 -4.22
CA ASN A 87 3.13 -14.02 -5.33
C ASN A 87 3.41 -13.15 -6.57
N GLY A 88 2.91 -11.91 -6.61
CA GLY A 88 3.26 -10.88 -7.60
C GLY A 88 4.59 -10.19 -7.30
N LYS A 89 5.05 -10.25 -6.04
CA LYS A 89 6.46 -10.00 -5.72
C LYS A 89 7.23 -11.13 -6.40
N LEU A 90 7.86 -10.84 -7.53
CA LEU A 90 8.77 -11.81 -8.13
C LEU A 90 9.68 -12.27 -7.00
N LYS A 91 9.78 -13.58 -6.73
CA LYS A 91 10.69 -14.12 -5.69
C LYS A 91 12.15 -13.64 -5.86
N ASN A 92 12.43 -13.01 -6.99
CA ASN A 92 13.69 -12.46 -7.44
C ASN A 92 13.72 -10.91 -7.46
N GLU A 93 12.68 -10.20 -7.03
CA GLU A 93 12.65 -8.73 -7.05
C GLU A 93 13.42 -8.14 -5.87
N VAL A 94 14.54 -7.51 -6.18
CA VAL A 94 15.33 -6.71 -5.25
C VAL A 94 15.00 -5.24 -5.53
N SER A 95 14.65 -4.51 -4.48
CA SER A 95 14.40 -3.06 -4.54
C SER A 95 15.75 -2.34 -4.45
N ILE A 96 16.19 -1.74 -5.56
CA ILE A 96 17.36 -0.85 -5.58
C ILE A 96 16.84 0.57 -5.86
N ASP A 97 17.04 1.49 -4.92
CA ASP A 97 16.69 2.92 -5.05
C ASP A 97 15.28 3.22 -5.58
N GLY A 98 14.28 2.51 -5.03
CA GLY A 98 12.86 2.76 -5.34
C GLY A 98 12.37 2.22 -6.68
N LYS A 99 13.19 1.40 -7.37
CA LYS A 99 12.81 0.70 -8.60
C LYS A 99 12.93 -0.82 -8.43
N SER A 100 11.91 -1.52 -8.89
CA SER A 100 11.80 -2.98 -8.82
C SER A 100 12.66 -3.64 -9.91
N SER A 101 13.57 -4.55 -9.54
CA SER A 101 14.38 -5.31 -10.50
C SER A 101 14.45 -6.79 -10.12
N VAL A 102 14.20 -7.66 -11.10
CA VAL A 102 14.46 -9.11 -11.01
C VAL A 102 15.98 -9.34 -10.93
N ARG A 103 16.47 -10.23 -10.05
CA ARG A 103 17.85 -10.74 -10.05
C ARG A 103 18.18 -11.24 -11.45
N LEU A 104 19.15 -10.61 -12.10
CA LEU A 104 19.54 -10.97 -13.46
C LEU A 104 20.63 -12.04 -13.38
N ASN A 105 20.59 -13.02 -14.30
CA ASN A 105 21.73 -13.91 -14.48
C ASN A 105 22.96 -13.10 -14.93
N GLY A 106 24.17 -13.63 -14.71
CA GLY A 106 25.41 -12.88 -15.00
C GLY A 106 25.50 -12.34 -16.44
N ALA A 107 24.86 -12.99 -17.41
CA ALA A 107 24.82 -12.51 -18.80
C ALA A 107 23.87 -11.31 -19.00
N ALA A 108 22.68 -11.33 -18.40
CA ALA A 108 21.72 -10.23 -18.48
C ALA A 108 22.17 -9.01 -17.65
N ALA A 109 22.79 -9.25 -16.49
CA ALA A 109 23.40 -8.19 -15.67
C ALA A 109 24.53 -7.49 -16.43
N LYS A 110 25.38 -8.26 -17.11
CA LYS A 110 26.48 -7.75 -17.94
C LYS A 110 25.96 -6.80 -19.03
N ASN A 111 24.99 -7.27 -19.84
CA ASN A 111 24.39 -6.46 -20.90
C ASN A 111 23.73 -5.18 -20.35
N LYS A 112 23.10 -5.26 -19.18
CA LYS A 112 22.50 -4.10 -18.52
C LYS A 112 23.55 -3.09 -18.07
N CYS A 113 24.64 -3.53 -17.43
CA CYS A 113 25.74 -2.65 -17.01
C CYS A 113 26.45 -1.99 -18.21
N GLU A 114 26.66 -2.73 -19.30
CA GLU A 114 27.22 -2.18 -20.54
C GLU A 114 26.29 -1.11 -21.16
N ASN A 115 24.98 -1.37 -21.22
CA ASN A 115 23.98 -0.40 -21.72
C ASN A 115 23.85 0.86 -20.86
N LEU A 116 24.18 0.77 -19.57
CA LEU A 116 24.26 1.91 -18.65
C LEU A 116 25.58 2.70 -18.79
N GLY A 117 26.46 2.30 -19.71
CA GLY A 117 27.73 2.97 -19.98
C GLY A 117 28.85 2.58 -19.01
N PHE A 118 28.69 1.55 -18.19
CA PHE A 118 29.79 1.03 -17.39
C PHE A 118 30.73 0.22 -18.29
N GLN A 119 31.99 0.63 -18.33
CA GLN A 119 33.00 -0.06 -19.12
C GLN A 119 33.44 -1.37 -18.45
N VAL A 120 33.35 -2.47 -19.19
CA VAL A 120 33.75 -3.82 -18.74
C VAL A 120 35.19 -3.82 -18.24
N GLY A 121 35.43 -4.49 -17.10
CA GLY A 121 36.76 -4.59 -16.49
C GLY A 121 37.10 -3.47 -15.50
N THR A 122 36.20 -2.50 -15.29
CA THR A 122 36.39 -1.44 -14.30
C THR A 122 35.80 -1.80 -12.93
N VAL A 123 36.29 -1.16 -11.86
CA VAL A 123 35.74 -1.32 -10.50
C VAL A 123 34.26 -0.93 -10.44
N LYS A 124 33.85 0.08 -11.23
CA LYS A 124 32.45 0.53 -11.32
C LYS A 124 31.56 -0.53 -11.97
N PHE A 125 32.06 -1.20 -13.01
CA PHE A 125 31.38 -2.31 -13.64
C PHE A 125 31.18 -3.50 -12.70
N ARG A 126 32.22 -3.86 -11.92
CA ARG A 126 32.12 -4.92 -10.91
C ARG A 126 31.05 -4.62 -9.86
N LYS A 127 30.98 -3.39 -9.36
CA LYS A 127 29.93 -2.96 -8.43
C LYS A 127 28.54 -3.07 -9.05
N CYS A 128 28.35 -2.60 -10.29
CA CYS A 128 27.09 -2.76 -11.01
C CYS A 128 26.67 -4.23 -11.14
N MET A 129 27.61 -5.12 -11.48
CA MET A 129 27.37 -6.55 -11.57
C MET A 129 27.00 -7.18 -10.22
N GLU A 130 27.74 -6.86 -9.15
CA GLU A 130 27.47 -7.37 -7.80
C GLU A 130 26.09 -6.97 -7.30
N GLU A 131 25.65 -5.72 -7.53
CA GLU A 131 24.31 -5.25 -7.16
C GLU A 131 23.21 -5.95 -7.97
N LEU A 132 23.43 -6.23 -9.26
CA LEU A 132 22.43 -6.85 -10.13
C LEU A 132 22.35 -8.38 -10.03
N THR A 133 23.37 -9.02 -9.47
CA THR A 133 23.48 -10.50 -9.38
C THR A 133 23.39 -11.03 -7.95
N ARG A 134 23.36 -10.15 -6.93
CA ARG A 134 23.21 -10.53 -5.51
C ARG A 134 21.82 -11.05 -5.17
#